data_AF-A0A944SP50-F1
#
_entry.id   AF-A0A944SP50-F1
#
_cell.length_a   1.000
_cell.length_b   1.000
_cell.length_c   1.000
_cell.angle_alpha   90.00
_cell.angle_beta   90.00
_cell.angle_gamma   90.00
#
_symmetry.space_group_name_H-M   'P 1'
#
loop_
_entity.id
_entity.type
_entity.pdbx_description
1 polymer ?
#
loop_
_entity_poly.entity_id
_entity_poly.type
_entity_poly.pdbx_seq_one_letter_code
_entity_poly.pdbx_strand_id
1 'polypeptide(L)' 'MSMSDPIADMLTRIRNAQSVNKKQVSIPASNLKSAIASVLQDEGYITSFAIE' A
#
# COMPACT_ATOMS: atom_id res chain seq x y z
N MET A 1 -5.43 0.48 -20.39
CA MET A 1 -4.05 0.42 -19.87
C MET A 1 -3.92 -0.87 -19.09
N SER A 2 -3.03 -1.78 -19.48
CA SER A 2 -2.76 -2.99 -18.71
C SER A 2 -1.95 -2.61 -17.46
N MET A 3 -2.40 -3.09 -16.30
CA MET A 3 -1.67 -2.94 -15.05
C MET A 3 -0.49 -3.90 -15.07
N SER A 4 0.67 -3.48 -15.60
CA SER A 4 1.82 -4.39 -15.73
C SER A 4 2.52 -4.66 -14.39
N ASP A 5 2.41 -3.76 -13.42
CA ASP A 5 3.05 -3.90 -12.11
C ASP A 5 2.12 -3.49 -10.96
N PRO A 6 1.42 -4.45 -10.34
CA PRO A 6 0.56 -4.22 -9.19
C PRO A 6 1.30 -3.74 -7.92
N ILE A 7 2.61 -3.99 -7.80
CA ILE A 7 3.42 -3.57 -6.64
C ILE A 7 3.84 -2.12 -6.82
N ALA A 8 4.34 -1.76 -8.00
CA ALA A 8 4.67 -0.36 -8.31
C ALA A 8 3.45 0.56 -8.17
N ASP A 9 2.27 0.10 -8.60
CA ASP A 9 1.02 0.84 -8.38
C ASP A 9 0.70 1.01 -6.88
N MET A 10 0.83 -0.06 -6.08
CA MET A 10 0.62 0.01 -4.62
C MET A 10 1.52 1.07 -3.98
N LEU A 11 2.82 1.04 -4.26
CA LEU A 11 3.79 1.99 -3.69
C LEU A 11 3.52 3.42 -4.17
N THR A 12 3.16 3.57 -5.45
CA THR A 12 2.81 4.88 -6.02
C THR A 12 1.58 5.47 -5.34
N ARG A 13 0.54 4.66 -5.07
CA ARG A 13 -0.66 5.09 -4.34
C ARG A 13 -0.34 5.55 -2.92
N ILE A 14 0.51 4.80 -2.20
CA ILE A 14 0.95 5.16 -0.84
C ILE A 14 1.69 6.50 -0.86
N ARG A 15 2.68 6.66 -1.75
CA ARG A 15 3.44 7.91 -1.91
C ARG A 15 2.53 9.09 -2.21
N ASN A 16 1.64 8.94 -3.18
CA ASN A 16 0.73 10.01 -3.59
C ASN A 16 -0.23 10.39 -2.45
N ALA A 17 -0.75 9.41 -1.70
CA ALA A 17 -1.60 9.64 -0.54
C ALA A 17 -0.84 10.41 0.56
N GLN A 18 0.41 10.04 0.83
CA GLN A 18 1.27 10.74 1.79
C GLN A 18 1.55 12.19 1.35
N SER A 19 1.82 12.43 0.06
CA SER A 19 2.11 13.78 -0.47
C SER A 19 0.94 14.76 -0.32
N VAL A 20 -0.30 14.26 -0.27
CA VAL A 20 -1.50 15.06 -0.03
C VAL A 20 -2.05 14.93 1.40
N ASN A 21 -1.25 14.38 2.32
CA ASN A 21 -1.59 14.20 3.74
C ASN A 21 -2.87 13.38 3.98
N LYS A 22 -3.18 12.40 3.11
CA LYS A 22 -4.25 11.44 3.38
C LYS A 22 -3.85 10.49 4.50
N LYS A 23 -4.76 10.28 5.45
CA LYS A 23 -4.56 9.37 6.58
C LYS A 23 -4.64 7.88 6.20
N GLN A 24 -5.37 7.55 5.13
CA GLN A 24 -5.62 6.17 4.70
C GLN A 24 -5.69 6.08 3.17
N VAL A 25 -5.39 4.90 2.63
CA VAL A 25 -5.46 4.60 1.19
C VAL A 25 -6.00 3.18 0.96
N SER A 26 -6.91 3.03 0.02
CA SER A 26 -7.46 1.72 -0.37
C SER A 26 -6.74 1.18 -1.61
N ILE A 27 -6.30 -0.08 -1.54
CA ILE A 27 -5.52 -0.74 -2.59
C ILE A 27 -6.12 -2.15 -2.80
N PRO A 28 -6.25 -2.64 -4.05
CA PRO A 28 -6.75 -3.98 -4.29
C PRO A 28 -5.89 -5.04 -3.59
N ALA A 29 -6.51 -5.88 -2.78
CA ALA A 29 -5.85 -6.90 -1.98
C ALA A 29 -5.20 -8.00 -2.83
N SER A 30 -4.09 -8.52 -2.34
CA SER A 30 -3.36 -9.67 -2.90
C SER A 30 -2.45 -10.21 -1.81
N ASN A 31 -2.26 -11.53 -1.76
CA ASN A 31 -1.38 -12.18 -0.77
C ASN A 31 0.01 -11.53 -0.71
N LEU A 32 0.58 -11.17 -1.86
CA LEU A 32 1.89 -10.52 -1.93
C LEU A 32 1.87 -9.09 -1.35
N LYS A 33 0.83 -8.32 -1.65
CA LYS A 33 0.68 -6.94 -1.12
C LYS A 33 0.44 -6.94 0.38
N SER A 34 -0.28 -7.93 0.91
CA SER A 34 -0.48 -8.11 2.34
C SER A 34 0.84 -8.41 3.06
N ALA A 35 1.70 -9.26 2.48
CA ALA A 35 3.04 -9.51 3.01
C ALA A 35 3.91 -8.25 3.01
N ILE A 36 3.87 -7.46 1.93
CA ILE A 36 4.58 -6.16 1.86
C ILE A 36 4.03 -5.19 2.92
N ALA A 37 2.71 -5.09 3.08
CA ALA A 37 2.10 -4.24 4.09
C ALA A 37 2.48 -4.65 5.52
N SER A 38 2.60 -5.96 5.78
CA SER A 38 3.11 -6.48 7.06
C SER A 38 4.52 -5.98 7.33
N VAL A 39 5.44 -6.14 6.38
CA VAL A 39 6.83 -5.66 6.55
C VAL A 39 6.87 -4.15 6.75
N LEU A 40 6.07 -3.38 6.00
CA LEU A 40 5.99 -1.93 6.18
C LEU A 40 5.47 -1.54 7.57
N GLN A 41 4.60 -2.35 8.17
CA GLN A 41 4.11 -2.14 9.53
C GLN A 41 5.17 -2.50 10.56
N ASP A 42 5.86 -3.64 10.39
CA ASP A 42 6.91 -4.12 11.30
C ASP A 42 8.09 -3.15 11.36
N GLU A 43 8.46 -2.55 10.23
CA GLU A 43 9.51 -1.52 10.12
C GLU A 43 9.02 -0.12 10.57
N GLY A 44 7.73 0.04 10.89
CA GLY A 44 7.16 1.28 11.39
C GLY A 44 6.88 2.36 10.34
N TYR A 45 6.89 2.02 9.05
CA TYR A 45 6.54 2.95 7.96
C TYR A 45 5.03 3.24 7.89
N ILE A 46 4.20 2.27 8.28
CA ILE A 46 2.74 2.43 8.38
C ILE A 46 2.25 2.03 9.76
N THR A 47 1.19 2.67 10.24
CA THR A 47 0.66 2.40 11.59
C THR A 47 -0.13 1.09 11.65
N SER A 48 -0.96 0.84 10.64
CA SER A 48 -1.82 -0.33 10.57
C SER A 48 -2.36 -0.54 9.15
N PHE A 49 -2.67 -1.78 8.79
CA PHE A 49 -3.44 -2.11 7.59
C PHE A 49 -4.53 -3.13 7.92
N ALA A 50 -5.58 -3.16 7.12
CA ALA A 50 -6.66 -4.14 7.18
C ALA A 50 -7.00 -4.62 5.76
N ILE A 51 -7.52 -5.83 5.66
CA ILE A 51 -7.98 -6.44 4.40
C ILE A 51 -9.50 -6.56 4.51
N GLU A 52 -10.21 -5.86 3.64
CA GLU A 52 -11.68 -5.89 3.49
C GLU A 52 -12.05 -6.35 2.08
#